data_AF-A0A1M6EA34-F1
#
_entry.id   AF-A0A1M6EA34-F1
#
_cell.length_a   1.000
_cell.length_b   1.000
_cell.length_c   1.000
_cell.angle_alpha   90.00
_cell.angle_beta   90.00
_cell.angle_gamma   90.00
#
_symmetry.space_group_name_H-M   'P 1'
#
loop_
_entity.id
_entity.type
_entity.pdbx_description
1 polymer ?
#
loop_
_entity_poly.entity_id
_entity_poly.type
_entity_poly.pdbx_seq_one_letter_code
_entity_poly.pdbx_strand_id
1 'polypeptide(L)'
;MRRLGFLLLLLLAMPARADLAVLRPHAVVEDAVIRLSDLFDAAGQNAGRVVGPAPAPGRRVVVEPAQLLAIARAHGVAWRPLTAADTVVVERPGRAVPRDEVLDLLRGELGRMGLDPEAELELPGFQAPMVPLASFTQLALEQPSFEAATNRFSATLVVVAEGMPTLRMRIAGRAVATAAVVVATRRLPLGAVVGPGDLRLVRQRAERVRAGLASDPGQVVGKALRRPVAEGMGFAMGDLSLPAVIEKNASVTLVMEAPGLSMTAQGRAMASAARGEVVPVMNLASRSIVEGEAIGPGRVRVTFGSAPVSR
;
A
#
# COMPACT_ATOMS: atom_id res chain seq x y z
N MET A 1 -85.63 -32.22 -49.45
CA MET A 1 -85.38 -33.00 -48.21
C MET A 1 -83.89 -32.97 -47.93
N ARG A 2 -83.50 -32.54 -46.73
CA ARG A 2 -82.12 -32.42 -46.20
C ARG A 2 -81.39 -33.77 -46.17
N ARG A 3 -80.11 -33.82 -46.56
CA ARG A 3 -79.00 -34.65 -45.98
C ARG A 3 -77.67 -33.99 -46.38
N LEU A 4 -77.10 -33.10 -45.55
CA LEU A 4 -76.02 -33.36 -44.58
C LEU A 4 -74.98 -34.39 -45.06
N GLY A 5 -73.85 -33.90 -45.58
CA GLY A 5 -72.61 -34.65 -45.80
C GLY A 5 -71.47 -33.92 -45.10
N PHE A 6 -70.97 -34.51 -44.02
CA PHE A 6 -69.98 -33.96 -43.09
C PHE A 6 -68.60 -33.96 -43.76
N LEU A 7 -67.99 -32.79 -43.96
CA LEU A 7 -66.62 -32.67 -44.44
C LEU A 7 -65.67 -32.85 -43.24
N LEU A 8 -65.10 -34.05 -43.09
CA LEU A 8 -64.11 -34.35 -42.06
C LEU A 8 -62.76 -33.77 -42.51
N LEU A 9 -62.40 -32.58 -42.01
CA LEU A 9 -61.09 -31.98 -42.22
C LEU A 9 -60.06 -32.74 -41.37
N LEU A 10 -59.30 -33.64 -41.98
CA LEU A 10 -58.16 -34.29 -41.33
C LEU A 10 -57.03 -33.26 -41.18
N LEU A 11 -56.90 -32.66 -40.00
CA LEU A 11 -55.71 -31.92 -39.59
C LEU A 11 -54.55 -32.92 -39.42
N LEU A 12 -53.69 -33.01 -40.42
CA LEU A 12 -52.36 -33.60 -40.28
C LEU A 12 -51.54 -32.73 -39.30
N ALA A 13 -51.56 -33.11 -38.03
CA ALA A 13 -50.61 -32.60 -37.05
C ALA A 13 -49.22 -33.15 -37.42
N MET A 14 -48.37 -32.30 -38.02
CA MET A 14 -46.96 -32.64 -38.17
C MET A 14 -46.37 -32.92 -36.79
N PRO A 15 -45.61 -34.01 -36.60
CA PRO A 15 -44.90 -34.21 -35.34
C PRO A 15 -43.94 -33.03 -35.18
N ALA A 16 -44.09 -32.27 -34.09
CA ALA A 16 -43.11 -31.29 -33.70
C ALA A 16 -41.76 -32.02 -33.63
N ARG A 17 -40.80 -31.62 -34.48
CA ARG A 17 -39.44 -32.13 -34.45
C ARG A 17 -38.85 -31.69 -33.10
N ALA A 18 -38.89 -32.58 -32.12
CA ALA A 18 -38.17 -32.39 -30.87
C ALA A 18 -36.70 -32.58 -31.22
N ASP A 19 -36.02 -31.49 -31.58
CA ASP A 19 -34.57 -31.52 -31.67
C ASP A 19 -34.02 -31.98 -30.32
N LEU A 20 -33.20 -33.04 -30.34
CA LEU A 20 -32.57 -33.56 -29.13
C LEU A 20 -31.66 -32.47 -28.58
N ALA A 21 -31.88 -32.08 -27.33
CA ALA A 21 -31.06 -31.09 -26.68
C ALA A 21 -29.64 -31.65 -26.52
N VAL A 22 -28.63 -30.82 -26.77
CA VAL A 22 -27.23 -31.20 -26.67
C VAL A 22 -26.68 -30.69 -25.34
N LEU A 23 -25.91 -31.51 -24.63
CA LEU A 23 -25.34 -31.11 -23.35
C LEU A 23 -24.20 -30.11 -23.59
N ARG A 24 -24.14 -29.03 -22.79
CA ARG A 24 -22.98 -28.13 -22.74
C ARG A 24 -21.97 -28.63 -21.71
N PRO A 25 -20.79 -29.16 -22.08
CA PRO A 25 -19.87 -29.73 -21.09
C PRO A 25 -19.29 -28.70 -20.12
N HIS A 26 -19.18 -27.44 -20.56
CA HIS A 26 -18.71 -26.31 -19.77
C HIS A 26 -19.61 -25.11 -20.00
N ALA A 27 -19.97 -24.44 -18.90
CA ALA A 27 -20.83 -23.28 -18.91
C ALA A 27 -20.24 -22.19 -17.99
N VAL A 28 -20.13 -20.98 -18.52
CA VAL A 28 -19.71 -19.80 -17.76
C VAL A 28 -20.95 -18.97 -17.47
N VAL A 29 -21.26 -18.77 -16.19
CA VAL A 29 -22.46 -18.05 -15.74
C VAL A 29 -22.04 -16.80 -14.99
N GLU A 30 -22.60 -15.64 -15.36
CA GLU A 30 -22.34 -14.36 -14.67
C GLU A 30 -23.42 -14.06 -13.61
N ASP A 31 -24.66 -14.48 -13.87
CA ASP A 31 -25.83 -14.32 -13.01
C ASP A 31 -25.74 -15.10 -11.67
N ALA A 32 -26.64 -14.77 -10.74
CA ALA A 32 -26.80 -15.50 -9.48
C ALA A 32 -27.44 -16.89 -9.64
N VAL A 33 -27.94 -17.21 -10.83
CA VAL A 33 -28.79 -18.38 -11.10
C VAL A 33 -28.32 -19.11 -12.35
N ILE A 34 -28.45 -20.43 -12.33
CA ILE A 34 -28.24 -21.30 -13.48
C ILE A 34 -29.57 -21.45 -14.20
N ARG A 35 -29.58 -21.22 -15.51
CA ARG A 35 -30.73 -21.40 -16.41
C ARG A 35 -30.57 -22.68 -17.23
N LEU A 36 -31.66 -23.15 -17.83
CA LEU A 36 -31.61 -24.33 -18.71
C LEU A 36 -30.69 -24.13 -19.92
N SER A 37 -30.63 -22.91 -20.46
CA SER A 37 -29.71 -22.55 -21.54
C SER A 37 -28.23 -22.70 -21.18
N ASP A 38 -27.90 -22.70 -19.89
CA ASP A 38 -26.53 -22.85 -19.44
C ASP A 38 -26.10 -24.32 -19.47
N LEU A 39 -27.06 -25.25 -19.33
CA LEU A 39 -26.79 -26.69 -19.25
C LEU A 39 -27.00 -27.41 -20.59
N PHE A 40 -27.98 -26.96 -21.38
CA PHE A 40 -28.38 -27.62 -22.62
C PHE A 40 -28.48 -26.63 -23.80
N ASP A 41 -27.81 -26.95 -24.90
CA ASP A 41 -28.08 -26.37 -26.20
C ASP A 41 -29.45 -26.81 -26.71
N ALA A 42 -30.15 -25.91 -27.40
CA ALA A 42 -31.51 -26.14 -27.91
C ALA A 42 -32.53 -26.55 -26.83
N ALA A 43 -32.47 -25.94 -25.63
CA ALA A 43 -33.46 -26.11 -24.55
C ALA A 43 -34.90 -25.62 -24.89
N GLY A 44 -35.17 -25.30 -26.16
CA GLY A 44 -36.46 -24.89 -26.68
C GLY A 44 -37.00 -23.61 -26.03
N GLN A 45 -38.33 -23.51 -25.98
CA GLN A 45 -39.07 -22.39 -25.37
C GLN A 45 -38.82 -22.21 -23.85
N ASN A 46 -38.16 -23.18 -23.19
CA ASN A 46 -37.87 -23.15 -21.76
C ASN A 46 -36.43 -22.68 -21.44
N ALA A 47 -35.63 -22.26 -22.42
CA ALA A 47 -34.21 -21.90 -22.22
C ALA A 47 -33.97 -20.93 -21.04
N GLY A 48 -34.82 -19.91 -20.85
CA GLY A 48 -34.65 -18.90 -19.80
C GLY A 48 -35.07 -19.31 -18.38
N ARG A 49 -35.64 -20.51 -18.20
CA ARG A 49 -36.13 -20.99 -16.90
C ARG A 49 -34.96 -21.26 -15.95
N VAL A 50 -35.12 -20.80 -14.70
CA VAL A 50 -34.14 -20.99 -13.62
C VAL A 50 -34.20 -22.43 -13.11
N VAL A 51 -33.04 -23.06 -13.01
CA VAL A 51 -32.82 -24.43 -12.52
C VAL A 51 -32.36 -24.42 -11.07
N GLY A 52 -31.52 -23.46 -10.69
CA GLY A 52 -30.96 -23.39 -9.34
C GLY A 52 -29.99 -22.22 -9.15
N PRO A 53 -29.37 -22.11 -7.96
CA PRO A 53 -28.37 -21.09 -7.70
C PRO A 53 -27.06 -21.38 -8.46
N ALA A 54 -26.43 -20.32 -8.96
CA ALA A 54 -25.08 -20.39 -9.49
C ALA A 54 -24.05 -20.60 -8.36
N PRO A 55 -22.87 -21.18 -8.64
CA PRO A 55 -21.81 -21.27 -7.65
C PRO A 55 -21.38 -19.87 -7.19
N ALA A 56 -20.70 -19.78 -6.04
CA ALA A 56 -20.13 -18.52 -5.58
C ALA A 56 -19.11 -17.98 -6.61
N PRO A 57 -18.90 -16.65 -6.72
CA PRO A 57 -17.90 -16.10 -7.62
C PRO A 57 -16.51 -16.71 -7.41
N GLY A 58 -15.82 -17.04 -8.50
CA GLY A 58 -14.53 -17.75 -8.49
C GLY A 58 -14.63 -19.24 -8.17
N ARG A 59 -15.84 -19.82 -8.11
CA ARG A 59 -16.06 -21.25 -7.88
C ARG A 59 -16.71 -21.91 -9.09
N ARG A 60 -16.65 -23.24 -9.09
CA ARG A 60 -17.32 -24.11 -10.05
C ARG A 60 -18.11 -25.19 -9.32
N VAL A 61 -19.16 -25.66 -9.97
CA VAL A 61 -19.95 -26.82 -9.56
C VAL A 61 -20.04 -27.78 -10.73
N VAL A 62 -20.05 -29.08 -10.43
CA VAL A 62 -20.26 -30.13 -11.43
C VAL A 62 -21.70 -30.61 -11.29
N VAL A 63 -22.45 -30.57 -12.38
CA VAL A 63 -23.81 -31.12 -12.45
C VAL A 63 -23.69 -32.52 -13.04
N GLU A 64 -23.96 -33.51 -12.20
CA GLU A 64 -23.81 -34.93 -12.52
C GLU A 64 -24.95 -35.45 -13.42
N PRO A 65 -24.75 -36.57 -14.18
CA PRO A 65 -25.73 -37.08 -15.13
C PRO A 65 -27.13 -37.33 -14.53
N ALA A 66 -27.20 -37.83 -13.30
CA ALA A 66 -28.47 -38.07 -12.61
C ALA A 66 -29.25 -36.78 -12.35
N GLN A 67 -28.55 -35.71 -11.96
CA GLN A 67 -29.14 -34.40 -11.72
C GLN A 67 -29.56 -33.74 -13.05
N LEU A 68 -28.72 -33.82 -14.09
CA LEU A 68 -29.05 -33.35 -15.44
C LEU A 68 -30.31 -34.03 -15.99
N LEU A 69 -30.46 -35.35 -15.77
CA LEU A 69 -31.64 -36.09 -16.21
C LEU A 69 -32.90 -35.66 -15.46
N ALA A 70 -32.78 -35.41 -14.15
CA ALA A 70 -33.88 -34.90 -13.34
C ALA A 70 -34.32 -33.50 -13.81
N ILE A 71 -33.37 -32.60 -14.06
CA ILE A 71 -33.60 -31.25 -14.60
C ILE A 71 -34.28 -31.33 -15.97
N ALA A 72 -33.74 -32.14 -16.89
CA ALA A 72 -34.28 -32.31 -18.23
C ALA A 72 -35.74 -32.79 -18.20
N ARG A 73 -36.05 -33.81 -17.37
CA ARG A 73 -37.43 -34.31 -17.20
C ARG A 73 -38.35 -33.26 -16.59
N ALA A 74 -37.91 -32.55 -15.55
CA ALA A 74 -38.71 -31.53 -14.87
C ALA A 74 -39.10 -30.37 -15.80
N HIS A 75 -38.27 -30.07 -16.80
CA HIS A 75 -38.46 -28.95 -17.71
C HIS A 75 -38.81 -29.35 -19.16
N GLY A 76 -39.10 -30.63 -19.40
CA GLY A 76 -39.51 -31.13 -20.71
C GLY A 76 -38.42 -31.06 -21.79
N VAL A 77 -37.15 -31.08 -21.40
CA VAL A 77 -36.02 -31.10 -22.32
C VAL A 77 -35.77 -32.55 -22.78
N ALA A 78 -35.73 -32.75 -24.10
CA ALA A 78 -35.48 -34.05 -24.71
C ALA A 78 -33.98 -34.40 -24.65
N TRP A 79 -33.51 -34.76 -23.45
CA TRP A 79 -32.13 -35.17 -23.20
C TRP A 79 -32.07 -36.44 -22.35
N ARG A 80 -31.07 -37.30 -22.62
CA ARG A 80 -30.74 -38.49 -21.83
C ARG A 80 -29.22 -38.68 -21.80
N PRO A 81 -28.64 -39.17 -20.69
CA PRO A 81 -27.22 -39.45 -20.63
C PRO A 81 -26.89 -40.65 -21.54
N LEU A 82 -25.84 -40.48 -22.34
CA LEU A 82 -25.22 -41.53 -23.15
C LEU A 82 -24.14 -42.26 -22.35
N THR A 83 -23.43 -41.52 -21.48
CA THR A 83 -22.37 -42.07 -20.63
C THR A 83 -22.44 -41.53 -19.20
N ALA A 84 -21.72 -42.17 -18.28
CA ALA A 84 -21.53 -41.65 -16.92
C ALA A 84 -20.64 -40.40 -16.86
N ALA A 85 -19.95 -40.03 -17.95
CA ALA A 85 -19.09 -38.86 -18.03
C ALA A 85 -19.86 -37.59 -18.48
N ASP A 86 -21.14 -37.73 -18.82
CA ASP A 86 -22.00 -36.64 -19.31
C ASP A 86 -22.32 -35.65 -18.19
N THR A 87 -21.35 -34.80 -17.89
CA THR A 87 -21.37 -33.80 -16.82
C THR A 87 -21.37 -32.40 -17.40
N VAL A 88 -21.89 -31.44 -16.64
CA VAL A 88 -21.73 -30.01 -16.93
C VAL A 88 -20.92 -29.37 -15.83
N VAL A 89 -19.77 -28.79 -16.18
CA VAL A 89 -19.02 -27.93 -15.27
C VAL A 89 -19.53 -26.51 -15.43
N VAL A 90 -20.26 -26.04 -14.42
CA VAL A 90 -20.71 -24.65 -14.36
C VAL A 90 -19.71 -23.85 -13.54
N GLU A 91 -19.10 -22.86 -14.17
CA GLU A 91 -18.14 -21.96 -13.55
C GLU A 91 -18.72 -20.54 -13.47
N ARG A 92 -18.46 -19.88 -12.35
CA ARG A 92 -18.78 -18.47 -12.18
C ARG A 92 -17.48 -17.67 -12.00
N PRO A 93 -17.04 -16.91 -13.02
CA PRO A 93 -15.87 -16.07 -12.91
C PRO A 93 -16.02 -15.07 -11.75
N GLY A 94 -14.92 -14.80 -11.08
CA GLY A 94 -14.90 -13.81 -10.00
C GLY A 94 -13.55 -13.12 -9.91
N ARG A 95 -13.58 -11.90 -9.38
CA ARG A 95 -12.40 -11.14 -8.98
C ARG A 95 -12.36 -11.04 -7.46
N ALA A 96 -11.16 -11.04 -6.89
CA ALA A 96 -11.00 -10.72 -5.48
C ALA A 96 -11.22 -9.21 -5.27
N VAL A 97 -11.88 -8.83 -4.18
CA VAL A 97 -11.91 -7.43 -3.72
C VAL A 97 -10.47 -7.04 -3.34
N PRO A 98 -9.91 -5.97 -3.93
CA PRO A 98 -8.55 -5.53 -3.63
C PRO A 98 -8.37 -5.25 -2.14
N ARG A 99 -7.26 -5.72 -1.56
CA ARG A 99 -6.94 -5.49 -0.15
C ARG A 99 -6.85 -4.00 0.18
N ASP A 100 -6.27 -3.21 -0.73
CA ASP A 100 -6.08 -1.77 -0.54
C ASP A 100 -7.42 -1.02 -0.46
N GLU A 101 -8.44 -1.44 -1.21
CA GLU A 101 -9.79 -0.86 -1.14
C GLU A 101 -10.42 -1.05 0.26
N VAL A 102 -10.23 -2.25 0.85
CA VAL A 102 -10.68 -2.54 2.22
C VAL A 102 -9.85 -1.76 3.25
N LEU A 103 -8.54 -1.61 3.02
CA LEU A 103 -7.67 -0.82 3.89
C LEU A 103 -8.04 0.66 3.90
N ASP A 104 -8.32 1.24 2.74
CA ASP A 104 -8.70 2.65 2.62
C ASP A 104 -10.05 2.92 3.29
N LEU A 105 -11.01 2.00 3.13
CA LEU A 105 -12.27 2.04 3.86
C LEU A 105 -12.06 1.97 5.39
N LEU A 106 -11.20 1.05 5.87
CA LEU A 106 -10.84 0.96 7.28
C LEU A 106 -10.18 2.25 7.79
N ARG A 107 -9.22 2.82 7.05
CA ARG A 107 -8.56 4.08 7.42
C ARG A 107 -9.56 5.22 7.55
N GLY A 108 -10.48 5.33 6.60
CA GLY A 108 -11.52 6.36 6.61
C GLY A 108 -12.44 6.27 7.82
N GLU A 109 -12.91 5.06 8.16
CA GLU A 109 -13.83 4.87 9.29
C GLU A 109 -13.13 4.90 10.66
N LEU A 110 -12.01 4.19 10.80
CA LEU A 110 -11.27 4.12 12.06
C LEU A 110 -10.53 5.43 12.37
N GLY A 111 -10.15 6.21 11.36
CA GLY A 111 -9.54 7.54 11.54
C GLY A 111 -10.43 8.48 12.35
N ARG A 112 -11.76 8.43 12.13
CA ARG A 112 -12.74 9.20 12.93
C ARG A 112 -12.82 8.74 14.39
N MET A 113 -12.29 7.56 14.69
CA MET A 113 -12.23 6.96 16.03
C MET A 113 -10.86 7.12 16.70
N GLY A 114 -9.94 7.88 16.09
CA GLY A 114 -8.62 8.16 16.65
C GLY A 114 -7.50 7.25 16.16
N LEU A 115 -7.73 6.46 15.11
CA LEU A 115 -6.64 5.78 14.41
C LEU A 115 -5.68 6.82 13.80
N ASP A 116 -4.38 6.65 14.01
CA ASP A 116 -3.36 7.43 13.30
C ASP A 116 -3.47 7.12 11.78
N PRO A 117 -3.72 8.12 10.91
CA PRO A 117 -3.84 7.91 9.47
C PRO A 117 -2.59 7.26 8.83
N GLU A 118 -1.43 7.43 9.47
CA GLU A 118 -0.16 6.88 9.02
C GLU A 118 0.14 5.50 9.61
N ALA A 119 -0.75 4.93 10.43
CA ALA A 119 -0.58 3.60 10.98
C ALA A 119 -0.65 2.52 9.88
N GLU A 120 0.21 1.51 10.02
CA GLU A 120 0.16 0.32 9.19
C GLU A 120 -0.94 -0.61 9.72
N LEU A 121 -1.95 -0.92 8.90
CA LEU A 121 -3.03 -1.82 9.29
C LEU A 121 -2.69 -3.27 8.94
N GLU A 122 -2.52 -4.08 9.98
CA GLU A 122 -2.36 -5.53 9.86
C GLU A 122 -3.71 -6.23 9.97
N LEU A 123 -3.98 -7.12 9.02
CA LEU A 123 -5.21 -7.92 8.94
C LEU A 123 -4.82 -9.41 8.87
N PRO A 124 -4.43 -10.03 10.00
CA PRO A 124 -4.01 -11.42 10.01
C PRO A 124 -5.16 -12.32 9.54
N GLY A 125 -4.87 -13.22 8.60
CA GLY A 125 -5.86 -14.16 8.07
C GLY A 125 -6.92 -13.56 7.15
N PHE A 126 -6.75 -12.33 6.67
CA PHE A 126 -7.67 -11.74 5.70
C PHE A 126 -7.68 -12.53 4.39
N GLN A 127 -8.84 -13.09 4.06
CA GLN A 127 -9.12 -13.70 2.77
C GLN A 127 -10.00 -12.75 1.98
N ALA A 128 -9.49 -12.27 0.85
CA ALA A 128 -10.22 -11.34 0.01
C ALA A 128 -11.53 -12.00 -0.49
N PRO A 129 -12.70 -11.36 -0.30
CA PRO A 129 -13.94 -11.88 -0.85
C PRO A 129 -13.92 -11.89 -2.37
N MET A 130 -14.50 -12.92 -2.96
CA MET A 130 -14.70 -13.00 -4.40
C MET A 130 -16.04 -12.36 -4.79
N VAL A 131 -16.01 -11.48 -5.78
CA VAL A 131 -17.18 -10.82 -6.37
C VAL A 131 -17.25 -11.12 -7.87
N PRO A 132 -18.44 -11.07 -8.51
CA PRO A 132 -18.56 -11.31 -9.95
C PRO A 132 -17.70 -10.34 -10.77
N LEU A 133 -17.07 -10.86 -11.83
CA LEU A 133 -16.03 -10.15 -12.58
C LEU A 133 -16.46 -8.78 -13.13
N ALA A 134 -17.67 -8.69 -13.70
CA ALA A 134 -18.22 -7.49 -14.33
C ALA A 134 -19.20 -6.71 -13.44
N SER A 135 -19.22 -6.96 -12.12
CA SER A 135 -20.19 -6.33 -11.22
C SER A 135 -19.70 -5.02 -10.61
N PHE A 136 -20.61 -4.06 -10.47
CA PHE A 136 -20.41 -2.92 -9.57
C PHE A 136 -20.42 -3.44 -8.13
N THR A 137 -19.35 -3.14 -7.40
CA THR A 137 -19.16 -3.57 -6.00
C THR A 137 -19.16 -2.35 -5.10
N GLN A 138 -19.95 -2.40 -4.03
CA GLN A 138 -19.96 -1.42 -2.95
C GLN A 138 -19.47 -2.09 -1.67
N LEU A 139 -18.54 -1.43 -0.99
CA LEU A 139 -17.99 -1.86 0.29
C LEU A 139 -18.46 -0.92 1.39
N ALA A 140 -18.85 -1.49 2.54
CA ALA A 140 -19.19 -0.74 3.73
C ALA A 140 -18.68 -1.46 4.98
N LEU A 141 -18.54 -0.73 6.09
CA LEU A 141 -18.23 -1.29 7.39
C LEU A 141 -19.42 -1.14 8.32
N GLU A 142 -19.86 -2.26 8.89
CA GLU A 142 -20.83 -2.30 9.99
C GLU A 142 -20.08 -2.45 11.32
N GLN A 143 -20.53 -1.68 12.32
CA GLN A 143 -20.00 -1.71 13.69
C GLN A 143 -18.46 -1.63 13.78
N PRO A 144 -17.80 -0.63 13.12
CA PRO A 144 -16.38 -0.41 13.32
C PRO A 144 -16.09 -0.08 14.78
N SER A 145 -15.03 -0.68 15.31
CA SER A 145 -14.55 -0.46 16.67
C SER A 145 -13.03 -0.38 16.64
N PHE A 146 -12.50 0.62 17.33
CA PHE A 146 -11.07 0.83 17.52
C PHE A 146 -10.77 1.04 19.00
N GLU A 147 -9.81 0.29 19.52
CA GLU A 147 -9.32 0.41 20.89
C GLU A 147 -7.88 0.96 20.88
N ALA A 148 -7.74 2.26 21.19
CA ALA A 148 -6.45 2.94 21.15
C ALA A 148 -5.43 2.39 22.16
N ALA A 149 -5.87 1.85 23.30
CA ALA A 149 -4.99 1.30 24.33
C ALA A 149 -4.23 0.05 23.85
N THR A 150 -4.88 -0.78 23.03
CA THR A 150 -4.30 -2.04 22.51
C THR A 150 -3.97 -1.96 21.01
N ASN A 151 -4.27 -0.83 20.37
CA ASN A 151 -4.25 -0.61 18.93
C ASN A 151 -4.95 -1.73 18.14
N ARG A 152 -6.05 -2.26 18.67
CA ARG A 152 -6.86 -3.29 18.01
C ARG A 152 -8.06 -2.67 17.35
N PHE A 153 -8.43 -3.22 16.20
CA PHE A 153 -9.68 -2.85 15.55
C PHE A 153 -10.46 -4.09 15.14
N SER A 154 -11.76 -3.91 15.00
CA SER A 154 -12.64 -4.92 14.45
C SER A 154 -13.86 -4.27 13.78
N ALA A 155 -14.31 -4.85 12.69
CA ALA A 155 -15.45 -4.37 11.91
C ALA A 155 -16.08 -5.53 11.14
N THR A 156 -17.33 -5.36 10.70
CA THR A 156 -17.95 -6.29 9.76
C THR A 156 -17.89 -5.66 8.36
N LEU A 157 -17.09 -6.25 7.48
CA LEU A 157 -17.05 -5.86 6.07
C LEU A 157 -18.32 -6.36 5.38
N VAL A 158 -19.07 -5.43 4.80
CA VAL A 158 -20.26 -5.67 4.00
C VAL A 158 -19.88 -5.45 2.55
N VAL A 159 -20.06 -6.48 1.73
CA VAL A 159 -19.82 -6.43 0.29
C VAL A 159 -21.16 -6.62 -0.42
N VAL A 160 -21.56 -5.59 -1.16
CA VAL A 160 -22.74 -5.63 -2.03
C VAL A 160 -22.24 -5.61 -3.47
N ALA A 161 -22.62 -6.60 -4.24
CA ALA A 161 -22.35 -6.61 -5.68
C ALA A 161 -23.55 -7.22 -6.42
N GLU A 162 -23.73 -6.78 -7.65
CA GLU A 162 -24.81 -7.29 -8.51
C GLU A 162 -24.68 -8.80 -8.71
N GLY A 163 -25.82 -9.50 -8.67
CA GLY A 163 -25.86 -10.95 -8.89
C GLY A 163 -25.28 -11.79 -7.74
N MET A 164 -25.00 -11.22 -6.57
CA MET A 164 -24.65 -12.02 -5.39
C MET A 164 -25.40 -11.57 -4.14
N PRO A 165 -25.71 -12.49 -3.21
CA PRO A 165 -26.22 -12.09 -1.91
C PRO A 165 -25.19 -11.22 -1.19
N THR A 166 -25.66 -10.26 -0.39
CA THR A 166 -24.80 -9.41 0.44
C THR A 166 -23.90 -10.29 1.31
N LEU A 167 -22.60 -10.15 1.12
CA LEU A 167 -21.61 -10.88 1.90
C LEU A 167 -21.23 -10.06 3.12
N ARG A 168 -21.35 -10.66 4.30
CA ARG A 168 -20.89 -10.09 5.57
C ARG A 168 -19.76 -10.94 6.12
N MET A 169 -18.61 -10.33 6.38
CA MET A 169 -17.49 -11.01 7.02
C MET A 169 -16.88 -10.18 8.14
N ARG A 170 -16.52 -10.83 9.25
CA ARG A 170 -15.80 -10.17 10.32
C ARG A 170 -14.35 -9.98 9.91
N ILE A 171 -13.86 -8.76 10.04
CA ILE A 171 -12.44 -8.42 9.91
C ILE A 171 -11.95 -7.83 11.23
N ALA A 172 -10.75 -8.24 11.63
CA ALA A 172 -10.11 -7.76 12.84
C ALA A 172 -8.60 -7.71 12.62
N GLY A 173 -7.94 -6.84 13.36
CA GLY A 173 -6.54 -6.56 13.14
C GLY A 173 -5.92 -5.64 14.16
N ARG A 174 -4.72 -5.16 13.84
CA ARG A 174 -3.99 -4.20 14.65
C ARG A 174 -3.51 -3.03 13.81
N ALA A 175 -3.52 -1.86 14.41
CA ALA A 175 -2.88 -0.67 13.90
C ALA A 175 -1.45 -0.61 14.45
N VAL A 176 -0.47 -0.83 13.60
CA VAL A 176 0.95 -0.74 13.97
C VAL A 176 1.39 0.70 13.77
N ALA A 177 1.78 1.35 14.85
CA ALA A 177 2.28 2.73 14.80
C ALA A 177 3.50 2.82 13.88
N THR A 178 3.53 3.82 13.01
CA THR A 178 4.68 4.10 12.15
C THR A 178 5.31 5.42 12.54
N ALA A 179 6.62 5.53 12.35
CA ALA A 179 7.36 6.76 12.52
C ALA A 179 8.07 7.11 11.21
N ALA A 180 8.11 8.41 10.92
CA ALA A 180 8.86 8.96 9.80
C ALA A 180 10.36 8.97 10.17
N VAL A 181 11.19 8.43 9.27
CA VAL A 181 12.64 8.37 9.43
C VAL A 181 13.29 8.89 8.15
N VAL A 182 14.22 9.83 8.31
CA VAL A 182 15.06 10.30 7.22
C VAL A 182 16.21 9.32 7.04
N VAL A 183 16.31 8.70 5.87
CA VAL A 183 17.35 7.72 5.55
C VAL A 183 18.23 8.20 4.40
N ALA A 184 19.48 7.78 4.37
CA ALA A 184 20.40 8.12 3.30
C ALA A 184 20.08 7.34 2.01
N THR A 185 20.13 8.01 0.86
CA THR A 185 19.92 7.40 -0.48
C THR A 185 21.20 6.80 -1.06
N ARG A 186 22.35 7.12 -0.46
CA ARG A 186 23.67 6.59 -0.82
C ARG A 186 24.57 6.61 0.41
N ARG A 187 25.75 5.97 0.30
CA ARG A 187 26.80 6.09 1.32
C ARG A 187 27.34 7.52 1.40
N LEU A 188 27.42 8.07 2.61
CA LEU A 188 27.96 9.40 2.91
C LEU A 188 29.17 9.27 3.87
N PRO A 189 30.33 9.83 3.53
CA PRO A 189 31.51 9.78 4.40
C PRO A 189 31.42 10.78 5.56
N LEU A 190 32.33 10.64 6.53
CA LEU A 190 32.58 11.63 7.58
C LEU A 190 32.82 13.01 6.96
N GLY A 191 32.25 14.06 7.54
CA GLY A 191 32.39 15.45 7.12
C GLY A 191 31.54 15.84 5.91
N ALA A 192 30.88 14.89 5.23
CA ALA A 192 30.00 15.20 4.12
C ALA A 192 28.83 16.07 4.57
N VAL A 193 28.54 17.13 3.81
CA VAL A 193 27.35 17.96 3.98
C VAL A 193 26.19 17.30 3.25
N VAL A 194 25.10 17.03 3.97
CA VAL A 194 23.95 16.31 3.42
C VAL A 194 23.13 17.23 2.51
N GLY A 195 23.01 16.87 1.23
CA GLY A 195 22.16 17.56 0.27
C GLY A 195 20.73 16.97 0.20
N PRO A 196 19.78 17.66 -0.46
CA PRO A 196 18.41 17.16 -0.62
C PRO A 196 18.30 15.82 -1.37
N GLY A 197 19.23 15.54 -2.30
CA GLY A 197 19.27 14.27 -3.05
C GLY A 197 19.91 13.10 -2.29
N ASP A 198 20.55 13.38 -1.14
CA ASP A 198 21.28 12.39 -0.34
C ASP A 198 20.39 11.70 0.70
N LEU A 199 19.12 12.09 0.77
CA LEU A 199 18.16 11.62 1.75
C LEU A 199 16.80 11.36 1.15
N ARG A 200 16.00 10.56 1.84
CA ARG A 200 14.57 10.41 1.58
C ARG A 200 13.84 10.12 2.88
N LEU A 201 12.56 10.47 2.92
CA LEU A 201 11.70 10.14 4.04
C LEU A 201 11.09 8.74 3.83
N VAL A 202 11.14 7.90 4.87
CA VAL A 202 10.58 6.56 4.86
C VAL A 202 9.77 6.34 6.12
N ARG A 203 8.64 5.65 6.00
CA ARG A 203 7.87 5.18 7.15
C ARG A 203 8.36 3.81 7.57
N GLN A 204 8.65 3.67 8.86
CA GLN A 204 9.02 2.40 9.47
C GLN A 204 8.17 2.18 10.71
N ARG A 205 7.95 0.92 11.08
CA ARG A 205 7.25 0.58 12.33
C ARG A 205 7.98 1.22 13.51
N ALA A 206 7.25 1.96 14.34
CA ALA A 206 7.82 2.74 15.43
C ALA A 206 8.70 1.89 16.37
N GLU A 207 8.30 0.62 16.61
CA GLU A 207 9.05 -0.36 17.40
C GLU A 207 10.47 -0.65 16.87
N ARG A 208 10.69 -0.48 15.56
CA ARG A 208 11.99 -0.70 14.91
C ARG A 208 12.82 0.59 14.79
N VAL A 209 12.19 1.75 15.01
CA VAL A 209 12.86 3.05 14.90
C VAL A 209 13.64 3.32 16.17
N ARG A 210 14.96 3.46 16.03
CA ARG A 210 15.82 3.85 17.14
C ARG A 210 15.54 5.29 17.55
N ALA A 211 15.51 5.55 18.86
CA ALA A 211 15.42 6.91 19.40
C ALA A 211 16.58 7.80 18.92
N GLY A 212 16.29 9.07 18.64
CA GLY A 212 17.27 10.07 18.21
C GLY A 212 17.57 10.09 16.71
N LEU A 213 16.85 9.31 15.88
CA LEU A 213 16.88 9.47 14.44
C LEU A 213 16.10 10.72 14.00
N ALA A 214 16.55 11.35 12.92
CA ALA A 214 15.87 12.47 12.29
C ALA A 214 14.55 12.01 11.67
N SER A 215 13.49 12.76 11.92
CA SER A 215 12.14 12.49 11.39
C SER A 215 11.72 13.47 10.29
N ASP A 216 12.46 14.57 10.13
CA ASP A 216 12.19 15.62 9.14
C ASP A 216 13.47 15.91 8.31
N PRO A 217 13.40 15.92 6.97
CA PRO A 217 14.52 16.31 6.11
C PRO A 217 15.21 17.62 6.50
N GLY A 218 14.47 18.63 6.95
CA GLY A 218 15.01 19.94 7.37
C GLY A 218 15.93 19.88 8.58
N GLN A 219 15.87 18.80 9.37
CA GLN A 219 16.82 18.55 10.46
C GLN A 219 18.19 18.10 9.96
N VAL A 220 18.26 17.57 8.73
CA VAL A 220 19.44 16.91 8.16
C VAL A 220 20.07 17.73 7.03
N VAL A 221 19.26 18.32 6.14
CA VAL A 221 19.75 19.08 4.98
C VAL A 221 20.68 20.21 5.44
N GLY A 222 21.86 20.30 4.80
CA GLY A 222 22.85 21.34 5.08
C GLY A 222 23.68 21.10 6.35
N LYS A 223 23.46 19.99 7.07
CA LYS A 223 24.31 19.56 8.19
C LYS A 223 25.47 18.71 7.66
N ALA A 224 26.59 18.76 8.37
CA ALA A 224 27.74 17.89 8.14
C ALA A 224 27.69 16.67 9.06
N LEU A 225 28.15 15.52 8.56
CA LEU A 225 28.19 14.27 9.29
C LEU A 225 29.42 14.17 10.20
N ARG A 226 29.21 13.76 11.46
CA ARG A 226 30.28 13.40 12.42
C ARG A 226 30.68 11.94 12.34
N ARG A 227 29.92 11.12 11.62
CA ARG A 227 30.18 9.70 11.36
C ARG A 227 29.70 9.33 9.96
N PRO A 228 30.35 8.37 9.28
CA PRO A 228 29.86 7.90 7.99
C PRO A 228 28.48 7.25 8.15
N VAL A 229 27.59 7.49 7.18
CA VAL A 229 26.24 6.90 7.12
C VAL A 229 26.15 6.04 5.86
N ALA A 230 25.69 4.80 6.01
CA ALA A 230 25.50 3.89 4.88
C ALA A 230 24.15 4.15 4.18
N GLU A 231 24.04 3.70 2.93
CA GLU A 231 22.77 3.73 2.20
C GLU A 231 21.66 2.98 2.96
N GLY A 232 20.46 3.54 2.98
CA GLY A 232 19.30 3.00 3.68
C GLY A 232 19.30 3.19 5.20
N MET A 233 20.40 3.70 5.78
CA MET A 233 20.48 3.96 7.21
C MET A 233 19.89 5.34 7.57
N GLY A 234 19.28 5.42 8.75
CA GLY A 234 18.72 6.66 9.29
C GLY A 234 19.80 7.63 9.76
N PHE A 235 19.54 8.92 9.66
CA PHE A 235 20.43 9.96 10.21
C PHE A 235 20.18 10.12 11.70
N ALA A 236 21.20 9.88 12.53
CA ALA A 236 21.13 10.16 13.95
C ALA A 236 21.38 11.64 14.23
N MET A 237 20.49 12.29 14.97
CA MET A 237 20.60 13.72 15.30
C MET A 237 21.90 14.07 16.03
N GLY A 238 22.40 13.16 16.88
CA GLY A 238 23.67 13.35 17.58
C GLY A 238 24.92 13.28 16.69
N ASP A 239 24.79 12.72 15.48
CA ASP A 239 25.86 12.61 14.49
C ASP A 239 25.81 13.73 13.44
N LEU A 240 24.91 14.70 13.60
CA LEU A 240 24.78 15.88 12.74
C LEU A 240 25.39 17.11 13.42
N SER A 241 26.15 17.89 12.66
CA SER A 241 26.64 19.20 13.11
C SER A 241 26.54 20.26 12.02
N LEU A 242 26.77 21.51 12.40
CA LEU A 242 26.95 22.55 11.41
C LEU A 242 28.19 22.25 10.54
N PRO A 243 28.14 22.58 9.24
CA PRO A 243 29.29 22.42 8.37
C PRO A 243 30.43 23.34 8.82
N ALA A 244 31.65 22.84 8.73
CA ALA A 244 32.83 23.63 9.04
C ALA A 244 32.93 24.81 8.06
N VAL A 245 33.08 26.02 8.58
CA VAL A 245 33.40 27.21 7.78
C VAL A 245 34.90 27.41 7.65
N ILE A 246 35.67 26.75 8.52
CA ILE A 246 37.12 26.72 8.51
C ILE A 246 37.56 25.26 8.60
N GLU A 247 38.40 24.83 7.67
CA GLU A 247 38.99 23.50 7.69
C GLU A 247 40.33 23.49 8.43
N LYS A 248 40.69 22.33 9.00
CA LYS A 248 42.02 22.09 9.55
C LYS A 248 43.10 22.40 8.51
N ASN A 249 44.13 23.11 8.94
CA ASN A 249 45.25 23.60 8.13
C ASN A 249 44.90 24.69 7.10
N ALA A 250 43.65 25.16 7.03
CA ALA A 250 43.28 26.26 6.16
C ALA A 250 44.00 27.56 6.55
N SER A 251 44.34 28.37 5.55
CA SER A 251 44.80 29.74 5.77
C SER A 251 43.62 30.59 6.18
N VAL A 252 43.74 31.31 7.27
CA VAL A 252 42.67 32.13 7.85
C VAL A 252 43.19 33.53 8.15
N THR A 253 42.32 34.53 8.02
CA THR A 253 42.58 35.89 8.46
C THR A 253 42.06 36.05 9.88
N LEU A 254 42.97 36.30 10.80
CA LEU A 254 42.68 36.68 12.18
C LEU A 254 42.24 38.15 12.16
N VAL A 255 41.05 38.43 12.67
CA VAL A 255 40.48 39.77 12.80
C VAL A 255 40.37 40.08 14.29
N MET A 256 40.97 41.19 14.69
CA MET A 256 40.90 41.69 16.05
C MET A 256 40.32 43.11 16.01
N GLU A 257 39.28 43.33 16.80
CA GLU A 257 38.58 44.61 16.88
C GLU A 257 38.62 45.10 18.34
N ALA A 258 39.02 46.36 18.52
CA ALA A 258 38.96 47.08 19.79
C ALA A 258 38.48 48.53 19.52
N PRO A 259 38.02 49.28 20.54
CA PRO A 259 37.58 50.66 20.34
C PRO A 259 38.67 51.50 19.65
N GLY A 260 38.42 51.93 18.41
CA GLY A 260 39.36 52.73 17.59
C GLY A 260 40.48 51.95 16.88
N LEU A 261 40.52 50.61 16.96
CA LEU A 261 41.58 49.79 16.38
C LEU A 261 41.04 48.52 15.70
N SER A 262 41.44 48.29 14.45
CA SER A 262 41.21 47.02 13.74
C SER A 262 42.54 46.46 13.26
N MET A 263 42.87 45.25 13.70
CA MET A 263 44.09 44.55 13.30
C MET A 263 43.72 43.28 12.55
N THR A 264 44.49 43.00 11.49
CA THR A 264 44.39 41.73 10.76
C THR A 264 45.74 41.04 10.72
N ALA A 265 45.73 39.71 10.83
CA ALA A 265 46.93 38.89 10.71
C ALA A 265 46.62 37.60 9.94
N GLN A 266 47.62 37.03 9.29
CA GLN A 266 47.49 35.73 8.64
C GLN A 266 47.76 34.61 9.64
N GLY A 267 46.90 33.60 9.64
CA GLY A 267 46.99 32.45 10.50
C GLY A 267 46.73 31.15 9.74
N ARG A 268 47.05 30.02 10.38
CA ARG A 268 46.69 28.69 9.92
C ARG A 268 45.85 28.00 10.98
N ALA A 269 44.65 27.53 10.62
CA ALA A 269 43.77 26.82 11.53
C ALA A 269 44.37 25.46 11.92
N MET A 270 44.36 25.10 13.19
CA MET A 270 44.88 23.83 13.69
C MET A 270 43.79 22.74 13.80
N ALA A 271 42.53 23.15 13.77
CA ALA A 271 41.35 22.28 13.75
C ALA A 271 40.31 22.85 12.78
N SER A 272 39.33 22.01 12.39
CA SER A 272 38.14 22.48 11.68
C SER A 272 37.14 23.07 12.68
N ALA A 273 36.41 24.09 12.27
CA ALA A 273 35.38 24.72 13.09
C ALA A 273 34.19 25.21 12.26
N ALA A 274 32.99 25.00 12.79
CA ALA A 274 31.78 25.64 12.29
C ALA A 274 31.71 27.10 12.74
N ARG A 275 30.81 27.88 12.12
CA ARG A 275 30.61 29.28 12.49
C ARG A 275 30.22 29.38 13.97
N GLY A 276 30.90 30.25 14.72
CA GLY A 276 30.70 30.47 16.15
C GLY A 276 31.48 29.51 17.05
N GLU A 277 32.14 28.48 16.50
CA GLU A 277 32.99 27.59 17.28
C GLU A 277 34.39 28.20 17.48
N VAL A 278 34.99 27.91 18.64
CA VAL A 278 36.37 28.30 18.95
C VAL A 278 37.33 27.36 18.22
N VAL A 279 38.29 27.94 17.51
CA VAL A 279 39.33 27.23 16.77
C VAL A 279 40.71 27.71 17.19
N PRO A 280 41.64 26.80 17.51
CA PRO A 280 43.04 27.16 17.68
C PRO A 280 43.66 27.51 16.32
N VAL A 281 44.28 28.68 16.23
CA VAL A 281 44.94 29.17 15.02
C VAL A 281 46.38 29.54 15.34
N MET A 282 47.32 29.07 14.52
CA MET A 282 48.71 29.50 14.58
C MET A 282 48.87 30.79 13.79
N ASN A 283 49.28 31.88 14.44
CA ASN A 283 49.67 33.12 13.77
C ASN A 283 50.98 32.88 13.01
N LEU A 284 51.00 33.16 11.71
CA LEU A 284 52.16 32.87 10.87
C LEU A 284 53.34 33.83 11.09
N ALA A 285 53.07 35.04 11.60
CA ALA A 285 54.10 36.04 11.88
C ALA A 285 54.79 35.77 13.23
N SER A 286 54.03 35.51 14.29
CA SER A 286 54.57 35.28 15.64
C SER A 286 54.84 33.80 15.95
N ARG A 287 54.33 32.88 15.14
CA ARG A 287 54.31 31.42 15.38
C ARG A 287 53.60 31.01 16.69
N SER A 288 52.85 31.91 17.32
CA SER A 288 52.06 31.61 18.51
C SER A 288 50.70 31.04 18.14
N ILE A 289 50.19 30.11 18.96
CA ILE A 289 48.83 29.59 18.84
C ILE A 289 47.90 30.44 19.70
N VAL A 290 46.83 30.94 19.08
CA VAL A 290 45.77 31.71 19.73
C VAL A 290 44.43 31.04 19.49
N GLU A 291 43.53 31.12 20.46
CA GLU A 291 42.14 30.70 20.29
C GLU A 291 41.32 31.86 19.71
N GLY A 292 40.48 31.56 18.73
CA GLY A 292 39.57 32.53 18.16
C GLY A 292 38.28 31.90 17.67
N GLU A 293 37.23 32.71 17.58
CA GLU A 293 35.90 32.29 17.14
C GLU A 293 35.82 32.33 15.60
N ALA A 294 35.35 31.25 14.97
CA ALA A 294 35.16 31.20 13.53
C ALA A 294 33.95 32.07 13.11
N ILE A 295 34.18 33.23 12.52
CA ILE A 295 33.11 34.18 12.16
C ILE A 295 32.60 34.02 10.73
N GLY A 296 33.33 33.30 9.89
CA GLY A 296 32.96 33.02 8.51
C GLY A 296 34.06 32.27 7.76
N PRO A 297 33.86 32.01 6.46
CA PRO A 297 34.85 31.32 5.64
C PRO A 297 36.21 32.03 5.71
N GLY A 298 37.24 31.33 6.19
CA GLY A 298 38.60 31.85 6.29
C GLY A 298 38.77 33.04 7.25
N ARG A 299 37.82 33.35 8.14
CA ARG A 299 37.89 34.50 9.06
C ARG A 299 37.67 34.06 10.50
N VAL A 300 38.59 34.45 11.38
CA VAL A 300 38.55 34.12 12.80
C VAL A 300 38.64 35.41 13.62
N ARG A 301 37.74 35.59 14.58
CA ARG A 301 37.81 36.70 15.54
C ARG A 301 38.65 36.31 16.74
N VAL A 302 39.61 37.14 17.12
CA VAL A 302 40.44 36.94 18.31
C VAL A 302 40.26 38.12 19.26
N THR A 303 40.06 37.84 20.54
CA THR A 303 39.87 38.85 21.59
C THR A 303 41.22 39.27 22.19
N PHE A 304 41.35 40.55 22.60
CA PHE A 304 42.54 41.04 23.30
C PHE A 304 42.80 40.23 24.58
N GLY A 305 44.06 39.82 24.81
CA GLY A 305 44.48 39.13 26.04
C GLY A 305 44.32 37.61 26.03
N SER A 306 44.03 36.96 24.89
CA SER A 306 44.11 35.50 24.78
C SER A 306 45.57 35.06 25.04
N ALA A 307 45.81 34.51 26.23
CA ALA A 307 47.13 33.98 26.60
C ALA A 307 47.53 32.85 25.63
N PRO A 308 48.83 32.71 25.29
CA PRO A 308 49.28 31.59 24.49
C PRO A 308 48.87 30.29 25.18
N VAL A 309 48.23 29.37 24.44
CA VAL A 309 47.95 28.04 24.97
C VAL A 309 49.30 27.31 25.11
N SER A 310 49.87 27.33 26.31
CA SER A 310 51.08 26.58 26.63
C SER A 310 50.76 25.09 26.63
N ARG A 311 51.51 24.33 25.84
CA ARG A 311 51.43 22.87 25.71
C ARG A 311 51.71 22.17 27.04
#